data_AF-A0AA38KPE5-F1
#
_entry.id   AF-A0AA38KPE5-F1
#
_cell.length_a   1.000
_cell.length_b   1.000
_cell.length_c   1.000
_cell.angle_alpha   90.00
_cell.angle_beta   90.00
_cell.angle_gamma   90.00
#
_symmetry.space_group_name_H-M   'P 1'
#
loop_
_entity.id
_entity.type
_entity.pdbx_description
1 polymer ?
#
loop_
_entity_poly.entity_id
_entity_poly.type
_entity_poly.pdbx_seq_one_letter_code
_entity_poly.pdbx_strand_id
1 'polypeptide(L)'
;MATHNRISLPPPPEVIIYRYNDKLVYVKPAMEYEEAVDLALQEFPILKTLTAEKESREHIAFYMMNSMHGRRENICISRSAWKPCVSRMLRGEIITIVVVNLDKEVATSSLQVEAPPQYLELPESSTIRQTRKSRSTPPHSNGGPSRSRQHSPAGSAESSGSSSTRRRSWFRRC
;
A
#
# COMPACT_ATOMS: atom_id res chain seq x y z
N MET A 1 -35.51 -23.25 -1.02
CA MET A 1 -34.42 -22.43 -1.58
C MET A 1 -33.70 -21.76 -0.44
N ALA A 2 -32.46 -22.18 -0.14
CA ALA A 2 -31.69 -21.64 0.98
C ALA A 2 -30.70 -20.57 0.47
N THR A 3 -30.97 -19.32 0.79
CA THR A 3 -30.05 -18.20 0.57
C THR A 3 -29.00 -18.21 1.68
N HIS A 4 -27.85 -18.83 1.45
CA HIS A 4 -26.73 -18.73 2.38
C HIS A 4 -26.01 -17.39 2.21
N ASN A 5 -26.36 -16.40 3.04
CA ASN A 5 -25.53 -15.23 3.28
C ASN A 5 -24.25 -15.65 4.02
N ARG A 6 -23.21 -16.08 3.28
CA ARG A 6 -21.86 -16.32 3.81
C ARG A 6 -20.99 -15.07 3.68
N ILE A 7 -21.32 -14.00 4.42
CA ILE A 7 -20.41 -12.85 4.60
C ILE A 7 -20.17 -12.59 6.09
N SER A 8 -20.15 -13.64 6.91
CA SER A 8 -19.54 -13.53 8.24
C SER A 8 -18.03 -13.61 8.06
N LEU A 9 -17.32 -12.54 8.45
CA LEU A 9 -15.86 -12.57 8.55
C LEU A 9 -15.47 -13.79 9.42
N PRO A 10 -14.46 -14.57 9.01
CA PRO A 10 -13.97 -15.65 9.86
C PRO A 10 -13.57 -15.10 11.23
N PRO A 11 -13.80 -15.85 12.32
CA PRO A 11 -13.38 -15.41 13.64
C PRO A 11 -11.86 -15.18 13.63
N PRO A 12 -11.37 -14.18 14.41
CA PRO A 12 -9.94 -13.93 14.52
C PRO A 12 -9.17 -15.20 14.87
N PRO A 13 -7.94 -15.37 14.35
CA PRO A 13 -7.16 -16.56 14.63
C PRO A 13 -6.86 -16.65 16.13
N GLU A 14 -6.93 -17.84 16.69
CA GLU A 14 -6.60 -18.06 18.11
C GLU A 14 -5.09 -18.05 18.35
N VAL A 15 -4.31 -18.43 17.33
CA VAL A 15 -2.85 -18.60 17.41
C VAL A 15 -2.20 -18.18 16.10
N ILE A 16 -1.16 -17.35 16.21
CA ILE A 16 -0.24 -16.97 15.13
C ILE A 16 1.20 -17.34 15.50
N ILE A 17 2.12 -17.24 14.55
CA ILE A 17 3.53 -17.58 14.77
C ILE A 17 4.37 -16.32 14.59
N TYR A 18 5.17 -15.96 15.58
CA TYR A 18 6.22 -14.97 15.43
C TYR A 18 7.52 -15.65 15.01
N ARG A 19 8.18 -15.07 14.01
CA ARG A 19 9.47 -15.49 13.50
C ARG A 19 10.48 -14.37 13.70
N TYR A 20 11.57 -14.67 14.39
CA TYR A 20 12.74 -13.80 14.45
C TYR A 20 14.01 -14.63 14.22
N ASN A 21 14.76 -14.30 13.17
CA ASN A 21 15.87 -15.13 12.66
C ASN A 21 15.41 -16.60 12.44
N ASP A 22 16.06 -17.56 13.10
CA ASP A 22 15.74 -18.99 13.01
C ASP A 22 14.76 -19.47 14.09
N LYS A 23 14.22 -18.56 14.91
CA LYS A 23 13.29 -18.91 15.99
C LYS A 23 11.85 -18.62 15.61
N LEU A 24 10.98 -19.58 15.90
CA LEU A 24 9.53 -19.53 15.70
C LEU A 24 8.84 -19.75 17.04
N VAL A 25 7.90 -18.88 17.40
CA VAL A 25 7.15 -18.95 18.66
C VAL A 25 5.66 -18.83 18.37
N TYR A 26 4.87 -19.74 18.90
CA TYR A 26 3.41 -19.65 18.84
C TYR A 26 2.92 -18.66 19.89
N VAL A 27 2.18 -17.66 19.45
CA VAL A 27 1.66 -16.60 20.30
C VAL A 27 0.18 -16.38 20.05
N LYS A 28 -0.51 -15.91 21.08
CA LYS A 28 -1.85 -15.38 20.91
C LYS A 28 -1.76 -14.04 20.18
N PRO A 29 -2.51 -13.81 19.10
CA PRO A 29 -2.47 -12.55 18.38
C PRO A 29 -2.98 -11.41 19.27
N ALA A 30 -2.17 -10.36 19.41
CA ALA A 30 -2.58 -9.10 20.00
C ALA A 30 -3.33 -8.25 18.97
N MET A 31 -4.43 -7.63 19.40
CA MET A 31 -5.24 -6.77 18.53
C MET A 31 -4.63 -5.38 18.36
N GLU A 32 -3.85 -4.94 19.34
CA GLU A 32 -3.15 -3.67 19.34
C GLU A 32 -1.67 -3.88 19.00
N TYR A 33 -1.09 -2.93 18.24
CA TYR A 33 0.29 -3.05 17.75
C TYR A 33 1.31 -3.03 18.89
N GLU A 34 1.13 -2.14 19.88
CA GLU A 34 2.06 -2.00 21.00
C GLU A 34 2.09 -3.28 21.86
N GLU A 35 0.94 -3.92 22.07
CA GLU A 35 0.85 -5.20 22.76
C GLU A 35 1.58 -6.31 21.98
N ALA A 36 1.50 -6.30 20.66
CA ALA A 36 2.26 -7.22 19.81
C ALA A 36 3.78 -7.02 19.94
N VAL A 37 4.24 -5.76 20.06
CA VAL A 37 5.65 -5.43 20.31
C VAL A 37 6.08 -5.92 21.69
N ASP A 38 5.28 -5.69 22.72
CA ASP A 38 5.59 -6.15 24.08
C ASP A 38 5.66 -7.69 24.15
N LEU A 39 4.74 -8.39 23.49
CA LEU A 39 4.79 -9.85 23.35
C LEU A 39 6.05 -10.31 22.61
N ALA A 40 6.41 -9.66 21.50
CA ALA A 40 7.64 -9.97 20.79
C ALA A 40 8.88 -9.78 21.67
N LEU A 41 8.96 -8.69 22.45
CA LEU A 41 10.05 -8.46 23.38
C LEU A 41 10.07 -9.50 24.51
N GLN A 42 8.91 -9.93 24.99
CA GLN A 42 8.80 -10.95 26.02
C GLN A 42 9.32 -12.31 25.54
N GLU A 43 8.88 -12.75 24.36
CA GLU A 43 9.21 -14.07 23.81
C GLU A 43 10.61 -14.12 23.19
N PHE A 44 11.16 -12.98 22.72
CA PHE A 44 12.49 -12.88 22.16
C PHE A 44 13.39 -11.95 22.99
N PRO A 45 14.09 -12.47 24.01
CA PRO A 45 15.00 -11.67 24.85
C PRO A 45 16.09 -10.93 24.07
N ILE A 46 16.49 -11.48 22.91
CA ILE A 46 17.47 -10.86 22.02
C ILE A 46 16.95 -9.49 21.50
N LEU A 47 15.65 -9.38 21.24
CA LEU A 47 15.04 -8.11 20.84
C LEU A 47 15.08 -7.09 21.98
N LYS A 48 14.95 -7.53 23.24
CA LYS A 48 15.08 -6.64 24.41
C LYS A 48 16.49 -6.06 24.52
N THR A 49 17.53 -6.87 24.33
CA THR A 49 18.92 -6.38 24.34
C THR A 49 19.14 -5.35 23.24
N LEU A 50 18.69 -5.64 22.01
CA LEU A 50 18.83 -4.73 20.87
C LEU A 50 18.06 -3.42 21.02
N THR A 51 16.87 -3.46 21.63
CA THR A 51 16.07 -2.25 21.89
C THR A 51 16.57 -1.46 23.09
N ALA A 52 17.18 -2.12 24.08
CA ALA A 52 17.82 -1.43 25.21
C ALA A 52 19.07 -0.65 24.77
N GLU A 53 19.86 -1.19 23.84
CA GLU A 53 21.03 -0.49 23.27
C GLU A 53 20.65 0.70 22.37
N LYS A 54 19.48 0.64 21.73
CA LYS A 54 19.04 1.63 20.72
C LYS A 54 17.89 2.52 21.16
N GLU A 55 17.49 2.40 22.42
CA GLU A 55 16.47 3.23 23.11
C GLU A 55 15.12 3.42 22.39
N SER A 56 14.77 2.61 21.39
CA SER A 56 13.49 2.80 20.70
C SER A 56 12.85 1.50 20.25
N ARG A 57 11.66 1.26 20.80
CA ARG A 57 10.72 0.21 20.37
C ARG A 57 10.21 0.44 18.95
N GLU A 58 10.40 1.64 18.41
CA GLU A 58 9.95 2.04 17.08
C GLU A 58 10.73 1.38 15.96
N HIS A 59 11.89 0.79 16.25
CA HIS A 59 12.69 0.05 15.30
C HIS A 59 12.17 -1.36 15.00
N ILE A 60 11.14 -1.84 15.69
CA ILE A 60 10.56 -3.15 15.45
C ILE A 60 9.47 -3.04 14.39
N ALA A 61 9.69 -3.71 13.25
CA ALA A 61 8.74 -3.82 12.16
C ALA A 61 8.28 -5.27 11.98
N PHE A 62 7.01 -5.43 11.63
CA PHE A 62 6.40 -6.72 11.36
C PHE A 62 6.16 -6.89 9.87
N TYR A 63 6.53 -8.06 9.35
CA TYR A 63 6.38 -8.43 7.95
C TYR A 63 5.58 -9.72 7.83
N MET A 64 4.79 -9.84 6.79
CA MET A 64 4.09 -11.06 6.41
C MET A 64 4.51 -11.48 5.02
N MET A 65 4.65 -12.78 4.80
CA MET A 65 4.93 -13.31 3.47
C MET A 65 3.61 -13.47 2.70
N ASN A 66 3.44 -12.73 1.62
CA ASN A 66 2.29 -12.85 0.74
C ASN A 66 2.73 -13.22 -0.67
N SER A 67 1.89 -13.95 -1.39
CA SER A 67 2.14 -14.30 -2.79
C SER A 67 1.46 -13.27 -3.70
N MET A 68 2.21 -12.27 -4.17
CA MET A 68 1.74 -11.31 -5.16
C MET A 68 2.36 -11.63 -6.52
N HIS A 69 1.54 -11.69 -7.58
CA HIS A 69 1.99 -11.94 -8.95
C HIS A 69 2.85 -13.22 -9.13
N GLY A 70 2.56 -14.27 -8.35
CA GLY A 70 3.29 -15.54 -8.39
C GLY A 70 4.67 -15.50 -7.71
N ARG A 71 5.03 -14.40 -7.06
CA ARG A 71 6.23 -14.27 -6.23
C ARG A 71 5.85 -14.12 -4.77
N ARG A 72 6.63 -14.73 -3.88
CA ARG A 72 6.48 -14.54 -2.44
C ARG A 72 7.29 -13.31 -2.04
N GLU A 73 6.60 -12.30 -1.54
CA GLU A 73 7.18 -11.04 -1.11
C GLU A 73 6.86 -10.79 0.36
N ASN A 74 7.79 -10.15 1.06
CA ASN A 74 7.58 -9.72 2.44
C ASN A 74 6.90 -8.36 2.44
N ILE A 75 5.68 -8.31 2.95
CA ILE A 75 4.88 -7.08 3.07
C ILE A 75 4.98 -6.58 4.51
N CYS A 76 5.41 -5.33 4.68
CA CYS A 76 5.43 -4.67 5.98
C CYS A 76 4.00 -4.34 6.44
N ILE A 77 3.69 -4.64 7.69
CA ILE A 77 2.41 -4.30 8.33
C ILE A 77 2.63 -3.04 9.17
N SER A 78 1.98 -1.95 8.77
CA SER A 78 2.02 -0.69 9.53
C SER A 78 1.18 -0.78 10.82
N ARG A 79 1.44 0.11 11.78
CA ARG A 79 0.67 0.20 13.05
C ARG A 79 -0.84 0.34 12.80
N SER A 80 -1.23 1.16 11.82
CA SER A 80 -2.65 1.38 11.47
C SER A 80 -3.31 0.19 10.77
N ALA A 81 -2.54 -0.60 10.02
CA ALA A 81 -3.03 -1.79 9.33
C ALA A 81 -3.00 -3.05 10.21
N TRP A 82 -2.35 -3.02 11.37
CA TRP A 82 -2.18 -4.16 12.26
C TRP A 82 -3.50 -4.84 12.62
N LYS A 83 -4.41 -4.09 13.26
CA LYS A 83 -5.70 -4.60 13.73
C LYS A 83 -6.54 -5.27 12.63
N PRO A 84 -6.78 -4.64 11.45
CA PRO A 84 -7.52 -5.28 10.37
C PRO A 84 -6.71 -6.37 9.65
N CYS A 85 -5.39 -6.40 9.78
CA CYS A 85 -4.56 -7.47 9.25
C CYS A 85 -4.70 -8.71 10.12
N VAL A 86 -4.39 -8.61 11.40
CA VAL A 86 -4.44 -9.69 12.39
C VAL A 86 -5.83 -10.30 12.54
N SER A 87 -6.89 -9.48 12.46
CA SER A 87 -8.27 -9.99 12.53
C SER A 87 -8.66 -10.91 11.37
N ARG A 88 -7.97 -10.81 10.23
CA ARG A 88 -8.20 -11.62 9.02
C ARG A 88 -7.13 -12.70 8.82
N MET A 89 -6.13 -12.75 9.68
CA MET A 89 -5.06 -13.73 9.58
C MET A 89 -5.61 -15.14 9.80
N LEU A 90 -4.98 -16.11 9.17
CA LEU A 90 -5.29 -17.52 9.34
C LEU A 90 -4.55 -18.08 10.55
N ARG A 91 -5.09 -19.15 11.13
CA ARG A 91 -4.42 -19.87 12.21
C ARG A 91 -3.07 -20.40 11.72
N GLY A 92 -2.01 -20.14 12.48
CA GLY A 92 -0.66 -20.59 12.16
C GLY A 92 0.05 -19.74 11.10
N GLU A 93 -0.48 -18.58 10.75
CA GLU A 93 0.20 -17.66 9.86
C GLU A 93 1.44 -17.05 10.53
N ILE A 94 2.48 -16.81 9.73
CA ILE A 94 3.82 -16.44 10.22
C ILE A 94 4.05 -14.95 10.02
N ILE A 95 4.28 -14.24 11.12
CA ILE A 95 4.74 -12.85 11.14
C ILE A 95 6.24 -12.85 11.38
N THR A 96 6.98 -12.27 10.44
CA THR A 96 8.42 -12.07 10.56
C THR A 96 8.70 -10.74 11.22
N ILE A 97 9.48 -10.77 12.29
CA ILE A 97 9.90 -9.60 13.03
C ILE A 97 11.27 -9.18 12.51
N VAL A 98 11.42 -7.90 12.18
CA VAL A 98 12.68 -7.32 11.70
C VAL A 98 12.98 -6.06 12.51
N VAL A 99 14.25 -5.87 12.87
CA VAL A 99 14.71 -4.63 13.51
C VAL A 99 15.27 -3.70 12.43
N VAL A 100 14.54 -2.64 12.13
CA VAL A 100 14.89 -1.63 11.12
C VAL A 100 15.80 -0.59 11.76
N ASN A 101 17.04 -0.50 11.28
CA ASN A 101 17.95 0.57 11.68
C ASN A 101 17.71 1.75 10.72
N LEU A 102 17.19 2.87 11.25
CA LEU A 102 16.97 4.09 10.46
C LEU A 102 18.26 4.56 9.77
N ASP A 103 19.43 4.32 10.37
CA ASP A 103 20.73 4.68 9.81
C ASP A 103 21.12 3.86 8.55
N LYS A 104 20.47 2.72 8.30
CA LYS A 104 20.81 1.82 7.18
C LYS A 104 19.80 1.83 6.03
N GLU A 105 18.62 2.45 6.17
CA GLU A 105 17.63 2.46 5.08
C GLU A 105 18.00 3.38 3.90
N VAL A 106 19.01 4.24 4.05
CA VAL A 106 19.60 4.97 2.89
C VAL A 106 20.42 4.03 1.98
N ALA A 107 20.78 2.81 2.42
CA ALA A 107 21.70 1.95 1.69
C ALA A 107 21.06 0.77 0.93
N THR A 108 19.77 0.47 1.09
CA THR A 108 19.14 -0.71 0.44
C THR A 108 17.91 -0.42 -0.42
N SER A 109 17.44 0.83 -0.48
CA SER A 109 16.67 1.29 -1.64
C SER A 109 17.64 1.70 -2.74
N SER A 110 18.29 0.73 -3.37
CA SER A 110 18.99 0.92 -4.64
C SER A 110 17.98 1.17 -5.76
N LEU A 111 17.17 2.23 -5.64
CA LEU A 111 16.93 3.05 -6.81
C LEU A 111 18.31 3.61 -7.12
N GLN A 112 18.95 3.03 -8.14
CA GLN A 112 19.98 3.77 -8.85
C GLN A 112 19.33 5.09 -9.25
N VAL A 113 19.56 6.13 -8.46
CA VAL A 113 19.55 7.50 -8.98
C VAL A 113 20.79 7.52 -9.87
N GLU A 114 20.63 6.95 -11.06
CA GLU A 114 21.52 7.20 -12.17
C GLU A 114 21.62 8.72 -12.25
N ALA A 115 22.83 9.23 -12.09
CA ALA A 115 23.07 10.65 -12.28
C ALA A 115 22.41 11.04 -13.62
N PRO A 116 21.68 12.17 -13.69
CA PRO A 116 21.03 12.57 -14.92
C PRO A 116 22.06 12.47 -16.06
N PRO A 117 21.71 11.88 -17.21
CA PRO A 117 22.66 11.63 -18.28
C PRO A 117 23.40 12.93 -18.59
N GLN A 118 24.73 12.88 -18.45
CA GLN A 118 25.57 14.04 -18.71
C GLN A 118 25.55 14.27 -20.22
N TYR A 119 24.70 15.20 -20.66
CA TYR A 119 24.66 15.61 -22.06
C TYR A 119 26.04 16.16 -22.43
N LEU A 120 26.59 15.64 -23.52
CA LEU A 120 27.76 16.23 -24.18
C LEU A 120 27.48 17.72 -24.41
N GLU A 121 28.18 18.57 -23.68
CA GLU A 121 28.20 20.01 -23.91
C GLU A 121 28.80 20.23 -25.29
N LEU A 122 27.93 20.49 -26.27
CA LEU A 122 28.35 20.84 -27.61
C LEU A 122 29.13 22.16 -27.51
N PRO A 123 30.32 22.26 -28.12
CA PRO A 123 31.05 23.52 -28.20
C PRO A 123 30.11 24.60 -28.75
N GLU A 124 29.92 25.68 -28.00
CA GLU A 124 29.15 26.84 -28.46
C GLU A 124 29.82 27.38 -29.72
N SER A 125 29.28 27.00 -30.88
CA SER A 125 29.66 27.58 -32.16
C SER A 125 29.17 29.02 -32.16
N SER A 126 30.05 29.91 -31.72
CA SER A 126 29.90 31.35 -31.82
C SER A 126 29.85 31.74 -33.30
N THR A 127 28.67 31.84 -33.88
CA THR A 127 28.47 32.63 -35.11
C THR A 127 27.01 32.99 -35.37
N ILE A 128 26.74 34.28 -35.21
CA ILE A 128 25.86 35.13 -36.05
C ILE A 128 24.34 35.05 -35.81
N ARG A 129 23.87 36.12 -35.14
CA ARG A 129 22.69 36.95 -35.43
C ARG A 129 21.70 36.37 -36.45
N GLN A 130 20.44 36.22 -36.02
CA GLN A 130 19.31 36.89 -36.68
C GLN A 130 18.08 36.97 -35.78
N THR A 131 17.58 38.19 -35.66
CA THR A 131 16.33 38.57 -35.02
C THR A 131 15.13 37.86 -35.64
N ARG A 132 14.35 37.13 -34.84
CA ARG A 132 12.91 36.97 -35.11
C ARG A 132 12.11 37.10 -33.81
N LYS A 133 11.43 38.25 -33.70
CA LYS A 133 10.34 38.51 -32.78
C LYS A 133 9.20 37.53 -33.08
N SER A 134 9.02 36.50 -32.27
CA SER A 134 7.77 35.74 -32.24
C SER A 134 6.91 36.29 -31.09
N ARG A 135 6.11 37.31 -31.42
CA ARG A 135 4.94 37.68 -30.61
C ARG A 135 3.89 36.59 -30.84
N SER A 136 3.63 35.77 -29.82
CA SER A 136 2.35 35.08 -29.70
C SER A 136 1.67 35.59 -28.44
N THR A 137 0.66 36.43 -28.64
CA THR A 137 -0.29 36.84 -27.61
C THR A 137 -1.19 35.64 -27.28
N PRO A 138 -1.39 35.28 -26.01
CA PRO A 138 -2.38 34.28 -25.64
C PRO A 138 -3.79 34.79 -25.94
N PRO A 139 -4.70 33.99 -26.54
CA PRO A 139 -6.08 34.37 -26.68
C PRO A 139 -6.78 34.38 -25.31
N HIS A 140 -7.33 35.54 -24.95
CA HIS A 140 -8.32 35.67 -23.90
C HIS A 140 -9.57 34.84 -24.25
N SER A 141 -9.82 33.75 -23.51
CA SER A 141 -11.14 33.13 -23.45
C SER A 141 -11.94 33.75 -22.30
N ASN A 142 -12.63 34.84 -22.62
CA ASN A 142 -13.83 35.23 -21.89
C ASN A 142 -14.96 34.25 -22.24
N GLY A 143 -15.70 33.80 -21.23
CA GLY A 143 -17.11 33.43 -21.40
C GLY A 143 -17.49 32.04 -20.90
N GLY A 144 -18.19 32.00 -19.77
CA GLY A 144 -18.97 30.84 -19.37
C GLY A 144 -19.44 30.90 -17.92
N PRO A 145 -20.67 31.34 -17.63
CA PRO A 145 -21.17 31.45 -16.25
C PRO A 145 -21.45 30.06 -15.65
N SER A 146 -20.88 29.80 -14.47
CA SER A 146 -21.27 28.71 -13.58
C SER A 146 -22.74 28.86 -13.18
N ARG A 147 -23.61 28.14 -13.90
CA ARG A 147 -24.98 27.91 -13.48
C ARG A 147 -24.98 26.93 -12.31
N SER A 148 -25.39 27.45 -11.16
CA SER A 148 -25.94 26.68 -10.06
C SER A 148 -27.02 25.71 -10.57
N ARG A 149 -26.89 24.43 -10.22
CA ARG A 149 -28.02 23.51 -10.20
C ARG A 149 -28.09 22.88 -8.82
N GLN A 150 -28.97 23.47 -8.02
CA GLN A 150 -29.55 22.83 -6.86
C GLN A 150 -30.51 21.71 -7.30
N HIS A 151 -30.82 20.87 -6.31
CA HIS A 151 -32.03 20.06 -6.12
C HIS A 151 -32.12 18.67 -6.76
N SER A 152 -32.01 17.68 -5.88
CA SER A 152 -32.76 16.41 -5.91
C SER A 152 -34.27 16.65 -5.98
N PRO A 153 -35.02 15.68 -6.53
CA PRO A 153 -36.04 15.04 -5.70
C PRO A 153 -36.09 13.51 -5.86
N ALA A 154 -36.54 12.88 -4.79
CA ALA A 154 -36.95 11.48 -4.72
C ALA A 154 -38.22 11.23 -5.55
N GLY A 155 -38.43 9.98 -5.96
CA GLY A 155 -39.68 9.54 -6.57
C GLY A 155 -39.66 8.04 -6.89
N SER A 156 -40.22 7.25 -5.99
CA SER A 156 -40.54 5.83 -6.13
C SER A 156 -41.60 5.59 -7.21
N ALA A 157 -41.50 4.49 -7.97
CA ALA A 157 -42.66 3.66 -8.35
C ALA A 157 -42.22 2.42 -9.14
N GLU A 158 -42.95 1.34 -8.89
CA GLU A 158 -42.83 -0.01 -9.40
C GLU A 158 -43.08 -0.11 -10.92
N SER A 159 -42.45 -1.07 -11.58
CA SER A 159 -43.18 -1.95 -12.50
C SER A 159 -42.37 -3.18 -12.91
N SER A 160 -43.03 -4.28 -12.68
CA SER A 160 -42.87 -5.64 -13.17
C SER A 160 -42.63 -5.79 -14.67
N GLY A 161 -41.76 -6.75 -15.00
CA GLY A 161 -41.90 -7.61 -16.18
C GLY A 161 -41.27 -7.11 -17.47
N SER A 162 -40.17 -7.73 -17.89
CA SER A 162 -40.11 -8.46 -19.17
C SER A 162 -38.65 -8.67 -19.62
N SER A 163 -38.42 -9.87 -20.12
CA SER A 163 -37.21 -10.43 -20.71
C SER A 163 -36.49 -9.54 -21.71
N SER A 164 -35.15 -9.44 -21.61
CA SER A 164 -34.25 -9.42 -22.77
C SER A 164 -32.79 -9.53 -22.36
N THR A 165 -32.18 -10.67 -22.69
CA THR A 165 -30.75 -10.94 -22.73
C THR A 165 -29.97 -9.90 -23.54
N ARG A 166 -29.08 -9.13 -22.89
CA ARG A 166 -27.91 -8.54 -23.57
C ARG A 166 -26.66 -8.62 -22.70
N ARG A 167 -25.93 -9.72 -22.91
CA ARG A 167 -24.49 -9.82 -22.68
C ARG A 167 -23.79 -8.67 -23.44
N ARG A 168 -23.22 -7.70 -22.73
CA ARG A 168 -22.21 -6.80 -23.32
C ARG A 168 -20.84 -7.47 -23.19
N SER A 169 -20.50 -8.23 -24.23
CA SER A 169 -19.15 -8.74 -24.48
C SER A 169 -18.26 -7.61 -25.01
N TRP A 170 -17.13 -7.36 -24.36
CA TRP A 170 -16.10 -6.40 -24.76
C TRP A 170 -15.02 -7.04 -25.67
N PHE A 171 -15.45 -7.86 -26.64
CA PHE A 171 -14.57 -8.34 -27.70
C PHE A 171 -13.96 -7.13 -28.46
N ARG A 172 -12.70 -7.07 -28.92
CA ARG A 172 -11.86 -8.13 -29.52
C ARG A 172 -10.36 -7.84 -29.41
N ARG A 173 -9.61 -8.95 -29.49
CA ARG A 173 -8.24 -9.07 -30.00
C ARG A 173 -8.10 -8.40 -31.39
N CYS A 174 -6.99 -7.70 -31.58
CA CYS A 174 -6.10 -7.89 -32.72
C CYS A 174 -4.69 -8.06 -32.15
#